data_AF-A0A1V5JMG6-F1
#
_entry.id   AF-A0A1V5JMG6-F1
#
_cell.length_a   1.000
_cell.length_b   1.000
_cell.length_c   1.000
_cell.angle_alpha   90.00
_cell.angle_beta   90.00
_cell.angle_gamma   90.00
#
_symmetry.space_group_name_H-M   'P 1'
#
loop_
_entity.id
_entity.type
_entity.pdbx_description
1 polymer ?
#
loop_
_entity_poly.entity_id
_entity_poly.type
_entity_poly.pdbx_seq_one_letter_code
_entity_poly.pdbx_strand_id
1 'polypeptide(L)'
;MTLSSLWTFDHFIRPNLRTKMTLSQVSPEYREVEKYYVQQVKLMEDELTLIDMSNPEQKEALMKEMESMDSVYVELQKELRVNKDDQRIIDAMINHYQTKIEVMSYIIDQLKEIKAETVKPVSHEKVVY
;
A
#
# COMPACT_ATOMS: atom_id res chain seq x y z
N MET A 1 2.04 6.23 12.94
CA MET A 1 2.97 5.34 12.19
C MET A 1 2.53 5.47 10.73
N THR A 2 3.46 5.45 9.78
CA THR A 2 3.09 5.37 8.35
C THR A 2 3.30 3.93 7.89
N LEU A 3 2.67 3.53 6.79
CA LEU A 3 2.92 2.23 6.18
C LEU A 3 4.41 2.02 5.84
N SER A 4 5.05 3.03 5.26
CA SER A 4 6.51 3.13 5.13
C SER A 4 7.28 2.96 6.44
N SER A 5 6.71 3.27 7.61
CA SER A 5 7.38 3.08 8.91
C SER A 5 7.46 1.62 9.34
N LEU A 6 6.50 0.75 8.96
CA LEU A 6 6.63 -0.70 9.19
C LEU A 6 7.73 -1.30 8.31
N TRP A 7 7.77 -0.92 7.03
CA TRP A 7 8.85 -1.33 6.12
C TRP A 7 10.21 -0.76 6.57
N THR A 8 10.30 0.53 6.91
CA THR A 8 11.54 1.16 7.41
C THR A 8 12.00 0.52 8.71
N PHE A 9 11.07 0.15 9.58
CA PHE A 9 11.38 -0.52 10.83
C PHE A 9 11.92 -1.94 10.60
N ASP A 10 11.31 -2.71 9.70
CA ASP A 10 11.72 -4.08 9.34
C ASP A 10 13.04 -4.10 8.56
N HIS A 11 13.25 -3.16 7.62
CA HIS A 11 14.37 -3.18 6.67
C HIS A 11 15.58 -2.32 7.07
N PHE A 12 15.39 -1.21 7.80
CA PHE A 12 16.47 -0.25 8.12
C PHE A 12 16.80 -0.17 9.62
N ILE A 13 15.79 -0.25 10.51
CA ILE A 13 15.99 -0.09 11.96
C ILE A 13 16.33 -1.42 12.66
N ARG A 14 15.76 -2.55 12.23
CA ARG A 14 16.05 -3.88 12.81
C ARG A 14 16.36 -4.96 11.76
N PRO A 15 17.45 -4.82 10.99
CA PRO A 15 17.86 -5.80 9.98
C PRO A 15 18.18 -7.21 10.52
N ASN A 16 18.20 -7.39 11.86
CA ASN A 16 18.56 -8.64 12.56
C ASN A 16 17.36 -9.39 13.18
N LEU A 17 16.12 -9.10 12.77
CA LEU A 17 15.01 -10.01 13.02
C LEU A 17 15.19 -11.24 12.12
N ARG A 18 16.00 -12.21 12.56
CA ARG A 18 16.24 -13.54 11.91
C ARG A 18 14.96 -14.39 11.72
N THR A 19 13.78 -13.81 11.89
CA THR A 19 12.48 -14.45 11.90
C THR A 19 11.68 -14.30 10.62
N LYS A 20 12.15 -13.48 9.66
CA LYS A 20 11.46 -13.19 8.40
C LYS A 20 12.42 -13.27 7.22
N MET A 21 11.86 -13.49 6.03
CA MET A 21 12.58 -13.48 4.76
C MET A 21 11.82 -12.63 3.73
N THR A 22 12.52 -11.75 3.02
CA THR A 22 11.98 -10.89 1.96
C THR A 22 12.29 -11.45 0.56
N LEU A 23 11.59 -10.95 -0.46
CA LEU A 23 11.85 -11.32 -1.85
C LEU A 23 13.29 -10.99 -2.29
N SER A 24 13.84 -9.86 -1.82
CA SER A 24 15.24 -9.47 -2.09
C SER A 24 16.31 -10.43 -1.57
N GLN A 25 15.95 -11.32 -0.64
CA GLN A 25 16.82 -12.34 -0.08
C GLN A 25 16.74 -13.67 -0.85
N VAL A 26 15.76 -13.84 -1.76
CA VAL A 26 15.63 -15.03 -2.62
C VAL A 26 16.63 -14.96 -3.76
N SER A 27 16.60 -13.89 -4.56
CA SER A 27 17.52 -13.70 -5.69
C SER A 27 17.70 -12.22 -6.07
N PRO A 28 18.72 -11.88 -6.88
CA PRO A 28 18.88 -10.53 -7.42
C PRO A 28 17.67 -10.05 -8.24
N GLU A 29 17.05 -10.94 -9.00
CA GLU A 29 15.86 -10.63 -9.82
C GLU A 29 14.68 -10.26 -8.93
N TYR A 30 14.42 -11.04 -7.88
CA TYR A 30 13.36 -10.75 -6.91
C TYR A 30 13.62 -9.49 -6.07
N ARG A 31 14.88 -9.08 -5.91
CA ARG A 31 15.21 -7.78 -5.31
C ARG A 31 14.71 -6.61 -6.13
N GLU A 32 14.86 -6.67 -7.45
CA GLU A 32 14.36 -5.61 -8.33
C GLU A 32 12.83 -5.58 -8.34
N VAL A 33 12.18 -6.75 -8.29
CA VAL A 33 10.73 -6.87 -8.15
C VAL A 33 10.24 -6.24 -6.84
N GLU A 34 10.86 -6.59 -5.70
CA GLU A 34 10.50 -6.02 -4.40
C GLU A 34 10.69 -4.51 -4.36
N LYS A 35 11.83 -4.04 -4.88
CA LYS A 35 12.13 -2.60 -4.96
C LYS A 35 11.10 -1.85 -5.78
N TYR A 36 10.68 -2.39 -6.92
CA TYR A 36 9.64 -1.80 -7.75
C TYR A 36 8.33 -1.64 -6.97
N TYR A 37 7.83 -2.70 -6.36
CA TYR A 37 6.56 -2.65 -5.65
C TYR A 37 6.60 -1.76 -4.40
N VAL A 38 7.68 -1.83 -3.62
CA VAL A 38 7.87 -0.93 -2.46
C VAL A 38 7.87 0.53 -2.90
N GLN A 39 8.51 0.85 -4.03
CA GLN A 39 8.48 2.20 -4.57
C GLN A 39 7.07 2.63 -4.99
N GLN A 40 6.31 1.76 -5.67
CA GLN A 40 4.93 2.07 -6.06
C GLN A 40 4.03 2.30 -4.85
N VAL A 41 4.07 1.40 -3.86
CA VAL A 41 3.32 1.55 -2.60
C VAL A 41 3.65 2.87 -1.93
N LYS A 42 4.94 3.24 -1.84
CA LYS A 42 5.36 4.52 -1.28
C LYS A 42 4.76 5.72 -2.03
N LEU A 43 4.74 5.70 -3.36
CA LEU A 43 4.14 6.79 -4.15
C LEU A 43 2.65 6.95 -3.86
N MET A 44 1.93 5.83 -3.72
CA MET A 44 0.51 5.84 -3.40
C MET A 44 0.23 6.29 -1.97
N GLU A 45 1.07 5.92 -1.01
CA GLU A 45 1.03 6.45 0.35
C GLU A 45 1.20 7.97 0.35
N ASP A 46 2.24 8.46 -0.33
CA ASP A 46 2.52 9.89 -0.44
C ASP A 46 1.31 10.60 -1.06
N GLU A 47 0.70 10.06 -2.11
CA GLU A 47 -0.52 10.60 -2.72
C GLU A 47 -1.72 10.62 -1.75
N LEU A 48 -2.00 9.52 -1.05
CA LEU A 48 -3.07 9.46 -0.04
C LEU A 48 -2.87 10.50 1.08
N THR A 49 -1.63 10.75 1.49
CA THR A 49 -1.35 11.76 2.52
C THR A 49 -1.64 13.18 2.05
N LEU A 50 -1.46 13.46 0.75
CA LEU A 50 -1.72 14.75 0.11
C LEU A 50 -3.20 14.98 -0.20
N ILE A 51 -4.02 13.92 -0.27
CA ILE A 51 -5.46 14.07 -0.41
C ILE A 51 -6.03 14.70 0.86
N ASP A 52 -6.67 15.86 0.64
CA ASP A 52 -7.40 16.58 1.67
C ASP A 52 -8.73 15.88 1.93
N MET A 53 -8.85 15.29 3.12
CA MET A 53 -10.07 14.63 3.58
C MET A 53 -10.69 15.50 4.66
N SER A 54 -11.96 15.85 4.46
CA SER A 54 -12.72 16.74 5.35
C SER A 54 -12.84 16.22 6.79
N ASN A 55 -12.66 14.91 7.00
CA ASN A 55 -12.73 14.26 8.30
C ASN A 55 -11.39 13.56 8.66
N PRO A 56 -10.64 14.07 9.63
CA PRO A 56 -9.39 13.46 10.11
C PRO A 56 -9.54 12.03 10.65
N GLU A 57 -10.66 11.70 11.29
CA GLU A 57 -10.91 10.35 11.83
C GLU A 57 -11.07 9.32 10.70
N GLN A 58 -11.72 9.71 9.60
CA GLN A 58 -11.85 8.87 8.40
C GLN A 58 -10.48 8.65 7.74
N LYS A 59 -9.64 9.69 7.70
CA LYS A 59 -8.25 9.58 7.23
C LYS A 59 -7.43 8.62 8.08
N GLU A 60 -7.54 8.73 9.40
CA GLU A 60 -6.83 7.82 10.30
C GLU A 60 -7.32 6.37 10.16
N ALA A 61 -8.63 6.15 10.07
CA ALA A 61 -9.21 4.82 9.87
C ALA A 61 -8.75 4.18 8.55
N LEU A 62 -8.74 4.96 7.46
CA LEU A 62 -8.23 4.50 6.17
C LEU A 62 -6.75 4.10 6.25
N MET A 63 -5.91 4.93 6.88
CA MET A 63 -4.49 4.61 7.04
C MET A 63 -4.27 3.34 7.88
N LYS A 64 -5.05 3.14 8.95
CA LYS A 64 -5.01 1.91 9.75
C LYS A 64 -5.43 0.68 8.94
N GLU A 65 -6.44 0.81 8.08
CA GLU A 65 -6.86 -0.30 7.23
C GLU A 65 -5.77 -0.66 6.22
N MET A 66 -5.10 0.33 5.64
CA MET A 66 -3.96 0.05 4.77
C MET A 66 -2.81 -0.63 5.53
N GLU A 67 -2.52 -0.22 6.76
CA GLU A 67 -1.52 -0.89 7.62
C GLU A 67 -1.92 -2.33 7.96
N SER A 68 -3.23 -2.62 8.11
CA SER A 68 -3.72 -3.96 8.43
C SER A 68 -3.43 -4.98 7.33
N MET A 69 -3.39 -4.54 6.06
CA MET A 69 -3.07 -5.36 4.90
C MET A 69 -1.66 -5.96 4.97
N ASP A 70 -0.73 -5.35 5.73
CA ASP A 70 0.65 -5.83 5.86
C ASP A 70 0.77 -7.10 6.71
N SER A 71 -0.26 -7.44 7.49
CA SER A 71 -0.28 -8.65 8.32
C SER A 71 -0.08 -9.92 7.50
N VAL A 72 -0.74 -10.00 6.33
CA VAL A 72 -0.61 -11.14 5.41
C VAL A 72 0.82 -11.26 4.87
N TYR A 73 1.44 -10.14 4.49
CA TYR A 73 2.83 -10.13 4.02
C TYR A 73 3.78 -10.64 5.11
N VAL A 74 3.57 -10.20 6.36
CA VAL A 74 4.38 -10.64 7.51
C VAL A 74 4.31 -12.14 7.73
N GLU A 75 3.15 -12.78 7.53
CA GLU A 75 3.05 -14.24 7.62
C GLU A 75 3.77 -14.92 6.45
N LEU A 76 3.58 -14.43 5.22
CA LEU A 76 4.30 -14.97 4.04
C LEU A 76 5.82 -14.88 4.20
N GLN A 77 6.34 -13.79 4.78
CA GLN A 77 7.76 -13.64 5.08
C GLN A 77 8.28 -14.69 6.08
N LYS A 78 7.45 -15.11 7.04
CA LYS A 78 7.81 -16.18 7.99
C LYS A 78 7.79 -17.53 7.32
N GLU A 79 6.79 -17.80 6.47
CA GLU A 79 6.67 -19.05 5.72
C GLU A 79 7.81 -19.22 4.72
N LEU A 80 8.16 -18.17 3.97
CA LEU A 80 9.26 -18.20 3.00
C LEU A 80 10.60 -18.53 3.67
N ARG A 81 10.80 -18.07 4.91
CA ARG A 81 12.00 -18.40 5.69
C ARG A 81 12.10 -19.89 6.00
N VAL A 82 10.97 -20.53 6.30
CA VAL A 82 10.90 -21.97 6.63
C VAL A 82 11.01 -22.81 5.35
N ASN A 83 10.31 -22.41 4.30
CA ASN A 83 10.26 -23.06 3.00
C ASN A 83 10.98 -22.19 1.96
N LYS A 84 12.31 -22.14 2.05
CA LYS A 84 13.12 -21.37 1.12
C LYS A 84 12.84 -21.80 -0.32
N ASP A 85 12.78 -20.83 -1.21
CA ASP A 85 12.57 -21.02 -2.64
C ASP A 85 11.23 -21.68 -3.01
N ASP A 86 10.24 -21.74 -2.11
CA ASP A 86 8.89 -22.17 -2.46
C ASP A 86 8.24 -21.10 -3.35
N GLN A 87 8.20 -21.39 -4.64
CA GLN A 87 7.66 -20.50 -5.66
C GLN A 87 6.23 -20.07 -5.36
N ARG A 88 5.41 -20.90 -4.69
CA ARG A 88 4.02 -20.55 -4.36
C ARG A 88 3.98 -19.42 -3.33
N ILE A 89 4.90 -19.42 -2.38
CA ILE A 89 5.00 -18.35 -1.37
C ILE A 89 5.53 -17.07 -2.02
N ILE A 90 6.53 -17.19 -2.90
CA ILE A 90 7.06 -16.07 -3.68
C ILE A 90 5.97 -15.42 -4.52
N ASP A 91 5.20 -16.23 -5.26
CA ASP A 91 4.07 -15.76 -6.07
C ASP A 91 2.99 -15.10 -5.19
N ALA A 92 2.70 -15.67 -4.02
CA ALA A 92 1.76 -15.08 -3.06
C ALA A 92 2.26 -13.73 -2.52
N MET A 93 3.56 -13.57 -2.27
CA MET A 93 4.15 -12.28 -1.86
C MET A 93 4.07 -11.22 -2.97
N ILE A 94 4.30 -11.63 -4.22
CA ILE A 94 4.14 -10.73 -5.39
C ILE A 94 2.67 -10.34 -5.57
N ASN A 95 1.75 -11.31 -5.50
CA ASN A 95 0.32 -11.07 -5.60
C ASN A 95 -0.19 -10.16 -4.47
N HIS A 96 0.37 -10.27 -3.26
CA HIS A 96 0.06 -9.36 -2.16
C HIS A 96 0.40 -7.91 -2.52
N TYR A 97 1.60 -7.67 -3.06
CA TYR A 97 1.98 -6.33 -3.52
C TYR A 97 1.05 -5.79 -4.60
N GLN A 98 0.73 -6.61 -5.61
CA GLN A 98 -0.19 -6.24 -6.68
C GLN A 98 -1.57 -5.87 -6.14
N THR A 99 -2.13 -6.73 -5.28
CA THR A 99 -3.45 -6.49 -4.65
C THR A 99 -3.44 -5.20 -3.82
N LYS A 100 -2.39 -4.97 -3.03
CA LYS A 100 -2.26 -3.75 -2.23
C LYS A 100 -2.27 -2.50 -3.12
N ILE A 101 -1.52 -2.53 -4.21
CA ILE A 101 -1.48 -1.43 -5.18
C ILE A 101 -2.84 -1.22 -5.84
N GLU A 102 -3.51 -2.28 -6.29
CA GLU A 102 -4.84 -2.18 -6.90
C GLU A 102 -5.85 -1.53 -5.94
N VAL A 103 -5.86 -1.96 -4.68
CA VAL A 103 -6.73 -1.39 -3.63
C VAL A 103 -6.39 0.09 -3.39
N MET A 104 -5.11 0.43 -3.25
CA MET A 104 -4.69 1.83 -3.04
C MET A 104 -5.07 2.69 -4.24
N SER A 105 -4.90 2.19 -5.47
CA SER A 105 -5.28 2.92 -6.70
C SER A 105 -6.76 3.21 -6.69
N TYR A 106 -7.58 2.18 -6.46
CA TYR A 106 -9.02 2.31 -6.43
C TYR A 106 -9.47 3.36 -5.40
N ILE A 107 -8.92 3.33 -4.18
CA ILE A 107 -9.27 4.29 -3.13
C ILE A 107 -8.86 5.71 -3.52
N ILE A 108 -7.65 5.89 -4.03
CA ILE A 108 -7.15 7.19 -4.51
C ILE A 108 -8.08 7.76 -5.58
N ASP A 109 -8.48 6.94 -6.55
CA ASP A 109 -9.34 7.36 -7.65
C ASP A 109 -10.73 7.77 -7.14
N GLN A 110 -11.33 6.97 -6.25
CA GLN A 110 -12.61 7.30 -5.61
C GLN A 110 -12.55 8.62 -4.82
N LEU A 111 -11.47 8.85 -4.06
CA LEU A 111 -11.31 10.10 -3.30
C LEU A 111 -11.15 11.32 -4.23
N LYS A 112 -10.45 11.17 -5.37
CA LYS A 112 -10.32 12.22 -6.38
C LYS A 112 -11.65 12.52 -7.06
N GLU A 113 -12.44 11.50 -7.40
CA GLU A 113 -13.77 11.65 -7.99
C GLU A 113 -14.70 12.46 -7.07
N ILE A 114 -14.79 12.08 -5.79
CA ILE A 114 -15.59 12.80 -4.78
C ILE A 114 -15.16 14.27 -4.68
N LYS A 115 -13.85 14.53 -4.66
CA LYS A 115 -13.32 15.90 -4.64
C LYS A 115 -13.66 16.67 -5.92
N ALA A 116 -13.60 16.04 -7.09
CA ALA A 116 -13.95 16.70 -8.35
C ALA A 116 -15.45 17.03 -8.45
N GLU A 117 -16.33 16.16 -7.94
CA GLU A 117 -17.78 16.38 -7.92
C GLU A 117 -18.19 17.52 -6.98
N THR A 118 -17.56 17.63 -5.81
CA THR A 118 -17.81 18.71 -4.85
C THR A 118 -17.33 20.09 -5.32
N VAL A 119 -16.46 20.15 -6.34
CA VAL A 119 -15.92 21.40 -6.91
C VAL A 119 -16.70 21.89 -8.14
N LYS A 120 -17.60 21.07 -8.73
CA LYS A 120 -18.42 21.51 -9.88
C LYS A 120 -19.47 22.53 -9.41
N PRO A 121 -19.49 23.79 -9.91
CA PRO A 121 -20.53 24.73 -9.56
C PRO A 121 -21.87 24.23 -10.11
N VAL A 122 -22.88 24.14 -9.23
CA VAL A 122 -24.27 23.87 -9.62
C VAL A 122 -24.76 25.06 -10.45
N SER A 123 -24.63 24.95 -11.77
CA SER A 123 -25.23 25.88 -12.71
C SER A 123 -26.75 25.73 -12.62
N HIS A 124 -27.38 26.58 -11.81
CA HIS A 124 -28.82 26.79 -11.87
C HIS A 124 -29.12 27.55 -13.15
N GLU A 125 -29.47 26.81 -14.20
CA GLU A 125 -30.09 27.37 -15.38
C GLU A 125 -31.42 28.00 -14.92
N LYS A 126 -31.45 29.33 -14.81
CA LYS A 126 -32.69 30.08 -14.63
C LYS A 126 -33.55 29.86 -15.86
N VAL A 127 -34.51 28.94 -15.76
CA VAL A 127 -35.61 28.88 -16.72
C VAL A 127 -36.47 30.11 -16.47
N VAL A 128 -36.31 31.09 -17.36
CA VAL A 128 -37.20 32.25 -17.47
C VAL A 128 -38.50 31.76 -18.12
N TYR A 129 -39.62 31.89 -17.41
CA TYR A 129 -40.97 31.90 -17.97
C TYR A 129 -41.71 33.14 -17.47
#